data_AF-A0A9K3DJ16-F1
#
_entry.id   AF-A0A9K3DJ16-F1
#
_cell.length_a   1.000
_cell.length_b   1.000
_cell.length_c   1.000
_cell.angle_alpha   90.00
_cell.angle_beta   90.00
_cell.angle_gamma   90.00
#
_symmetry.space_group_name_H-M   'P 1'
#
loop_
_entity.id
_entity.type
_entity.pdbx_description
1 polymer ?
#
loop_
_entity_poly.entity_id
_entity_poly.type
_entity_poly.pdbx_seq_one_letter_code
_entity_poly.pdbx_strand_id
1 'polypeptide(L)' 'MAWNEMRRAWVGDRSQKSHTKFRRPILSWTTSFEDLLSTGEPFPESIPLTDVMDLLVDIWVEEGFYN' A
#
# COMPACT_ATOMS: atom_id res chain seq x y z
N MET A 1 -22.66 -3.63 -5.07
CA MET A 1 -22.69 -3.19 -3.65
C MET A 1 -21.45 -3.61 -2.88
N ALA A 2 -20.85 -4.78 -3.17
CA ALA A 2 -19.64 -5.30 -2.49
C ALA A 2 -18.45 -4.32 -2.42
N TRP A 3 -18.19 -3.53 -3.47
CA TRP A 3 -17.08 -2.56 -3.48
C TRP A 3 -17.18 -1.50 -2.39
N ASN A 4 -18.38 -0.99 -2.11
CA ASN A 4 -18.55 0.05 -1.08
C ASN A 4 -18.30 -0.51 0.32
N GLU A 5 -18.60 -1.78 0.53
CA GLU A 5 -18.40 -2.48 1.81
C GLU A 5 -16.91 -2.78 2.03
N MET A 6 -16.23 -3.33 1.01
CA MET A 6 -14.77 -3.53 1.01
C MET A 6 -14.03 -2.20 1.20
N ARG A 7 -14.44 -1.13 0.51
CA ARG A 7 -13.82 0.19 0.66
C ARG A 7 -14.00 0.75 2.07
N ARG A 8 -15.17 0.55 2.70
CA ARG A 8 -15.39 0.98 4.10
C ARG A 8 -14.49 0.20 5.07
N ALA A 9 -14.28 -1.09 4.85
CA ALA A 9 -13.35 -1.89 5.63
C ALA A 9 -11.89 -1.42 5.45
N TRP A 10 -11.46 -1.08 4.22
CA TRP A 10 -10.11 -0.59 3.90
C TRP A 10 -9.78 0.76 4.51
N VAL A 11 -10.74 1.69 4.52
CA VAL A 11 -10.51 3.05 5.04
C VAL A 11 -10.40 3.06 6.57
N GLY A 12 -10.90 2.02 7.24
CA GLY A 12 -10.90 1.91 8.70
C GLY A 12 -11.68 3.03 9.40
N ASP A 13 -11.62 3.08 10.73
CA ASP A 13 -12.20 4.18 11.49
C ASP A 13 -11.29 5.43 11.43
N ARG A 14 -11.76 6.47 10.74
CA ARG A 14 -11.03 7.75 10.63
C ARG A 14 -10.89 8.49 11.97
N SER A 15 -11.66 8.13 12.99
CA SER A 15 -11.55 8.71 14.33
C SER A 15 -10.21 8.35 15.01
N GLN A 16 -9.59 7.23 14.59
CA GLN A 16 -8.29 6.75 15.08
C GLN A 16 -7.09 7.36 14.36
N LYS A 17 -7.28 8.40 13.54
CA LYS A 17 -6.19 9.21 12.96
C LYS A 17 -5.50 10.06 14.05
N SER A 18 -5.02 9.43 15.12
CA SER A 18 -3.96 10.00 15.93
C SER A 18 -2.76 10.14 15.00
N HIS A 19 -2.25 11.37 14.87
CA HIS A 19 -1.12 11.72 14.03
C HIS A 19 -0.06 10.62 14.03
N THR A 20 0.08 9.98 12.88
CA THR A 20 1.03 8.88 12.68
C THR A 20 2.44 9.43 12.90
N LYS A 21 2.99 9.16 14.09
CA LYS A 21 4.43 9.22 14.37
C LYS A 21 5.15 8.46 13.25
N PHE A 22 6.20 9.04 12.66
CA PHE A 22 7.12 8.43 11.69
C PHE A 22 6.97 6.90 11.61
N ARG A 23 6.04 6.42 10.78
CA ARG A 23 5.86 4.99 10.55
C ARG A 23 6.98 4.58 9.63
N ARG A 24 7.62 3.45 9.94
CA ARG A 24 8.53 2.83 8.98
C ARG A 24 7.71 2.49 7.72
N PRO A 25 8.28 2.63 6.51
CA PRO A 25 7.63 2.19 5.29
C PRO A 25 7.13 0.76 5.49
N ILE A 26 5.82 0.55 5.33
CA ILE A 26 5.21 -0.79 5.46
C ILE A 26 5.71 -1.69 4.32
N LEU A 27 6.00 -1.07 3.18
CA LEU A 27 6.62 -1.68 2.03
C LEU A 27 8.13 -1.54 2.20
N SER A 28 8.83 -2.67 2.34
CA SER A 28 10.30 -2.67 2.32
C SER A 28 10.77 -2.25 0.94
N TRP A 29 11.84 -1.46 0.86
CA TRP A 29 12.55 -1.15 -0.40
C TRP A 29 13.00 -2.41 -1.16
N THR A 30 13.02 -3.56 -0.49
CA THR A 30 13.39 -4.86 -1.08
C THR A 30 12.20 -5.67 -1.61
N THR A 31 10.97 -5.16 -1.52
CA THR A 31 9.78 -5.92 -1.89
C THR A 31 9.43 -5.70 -3.36
N SER A 32 9.44 -6.75 -4.17
CA SER A 32 8.98 -6.71 -5.56
C SER A 32 7.45 -6.77 -5.64
N PHE A 33 6.88 -6.33 -6.76
CA PHE A 33 5.44 -6.46 -7.03
C PHE A 33 4.97 -7.92 -6.96
N GLU A 34 5.78 -8.86 -7.47
CA GLU A 34 5.49 -10.28 -7.46
C GLU A 34 5.43 -10.88 -6.04
N ASP A 35 6.25 -10.39 -5.10
CA ASP A 35 6.17 -10.79 -3.69
C ASP A 35 4.86 -10.30 -3.03
N LEU A 36 4.40 -9.09 -3.38
CA LEU A 36 3.12 -8.57 -2.91
C LEU A 36 1.94 -9.37 -3.45
N LEU A 37 1.98 -9.74 -4.73
CA LEU A 37 0.93 -10.56 -5.35
C LEU A 37 0.97 -12.02 -4.88
N SER A 38 2.16 -12.55 -4.58
CA SER A 38 2.35 -13.95 -4.19
C SER A 38 1.89 -14.24 -2.76
N THR A 39 2.06 -13.28 -1.84
CA THR A 39 1.62 -13.46 -0.45
C THR A 39 0.09 -13.48 -0.36
N GLY A 40 -0.60 -12.56 -1.03
CA GLY A 40 -2.07 -12.46 -1.00
C GLY A 40 -2.66 -12.17 0.39
N GLU A 41 -1.81 -12.02 1.41
CA GLU A 41 -2.16 -11.77 2.80
C GLU A 41 -2.45 -10.28 3.00
N PRO A 42 -3.48 -9.93 3.80
CA PRO A 42 -3.75 -8.54 4.13
C PRO A 42 -2.61 -7.96 4.96
N PHE A 43 -2.25 -6.71 4.67
CA PHE A 43 -1.25 -6.01 5.47
C PHE A 43 -1.71 -5.85 6.92
N PRO A 44 -0.80 -6.02 7.90
CA PRO A 44 -1.14 -5.90 9.32
C PRO A 44 -1.56 -4.48 9.71
N GLU A 45 -1.26 -3.49 8.88
CA GLU A 45 -1.64 -2.09 9.08
C GLU A 45 -2.04 -1.45 7.75
N SER A 46 -2.91 -0.44 7.81
CA SER A 46 -3.31 0.31 6.62
C SER A 46 -2.12 1.02 6.00
N ILE A 47 -1.86 0.73 4.72
CA ILE A 47 -0.79 1.37 3.96
C ILE A 47 -1.23 2.76 3.52
N PRO A 48 -0.44 3.82 3.78
CA PRO A 48 -0.65 5.12 3.17
C PRO A 48 -0.62 5.01 1.64
N LEU A 49 -1.52 5.75 0.97
CA LEU A 49 -1.56 5.74 -0.50
C LEU A 49 -0.22 6.21 -1.11
N THR A 50 0.46 7.14 -0.45
CA THR A 50 1.78 7.65 -0.87
C THR A 50 2.80 6.52 -1.01
N ASP A 51 2.91 5.65 -0.02
CA ASP A 51 3.90 4.57 0.01
C ASP A 51 3.67 3.57 -1.14
N VAL A 52 2.41 3.33 -1.51
CA VAL A 52 2.05 2.49 -2.67
C VAL A 52 2.41 3.18 -3.98
N MET A 53 2.20 4.49 -4.08
CA MET A 53 2.54 5.25 -5.29
C MET A 53 4.05 5.30 -5.50
N ASP A 54 4.83 5.53 -4.43
CA ASP A 54 6.30 5.56 -4.50
C ASP A 54 6.85 4.22 -5.01
N LEU A 55 6.38 3.09 -4.46
CA LEU A 55 6.76 1.75 -4.93
C LEU A 55 6.40 1.53 -6.41
N LEU A 56 5.20 1.92 -6.84
CA LEU A 56 4.76 1.73 -8.23
C LEU A 56 5.61 2.55 -9.21
N VAL A 57 5.98 3.77 -8.84
CA VAL A 57 6.87 4.60 -9.65
C VAL A 57 8.24 3.92 -9.80
N ASP A 58 8.79 3.38 -8.72
CA ASP A 58 10.07 2.66 -8.76
C ASP A 58 9.99 1.43 -9.70
N ILE A 59 8.94 0.62 -9.58
CA ILE A 59 8.69 -0.54 -10.46
C ILE A 59 8.57 -0.11 -11.92
N TRP A 60 7.81 0.96 -12.20
CA TRP A 60 7.59 1.42 -13.57
C TRP A 60 8.86 1.95 -14.23
N VAL A 61 9.73 2.60 -13.45
CA VAL A 61 11.05 3.06 -13.92
C VAL A 61 11.95 1.85 -14.19
N GLU A 62 11.95 0.85 -13.31
CA GLU A 62 12.76 -0.38 -13.47
C GLU A 62 12.33 -1.20 -14.69
N GLU A 63 11.02 -1.38 -14.91
CA GLU A 63 10.46 -2.12 -16.04
C GLU A 63 10.45 -1.32 -17.35
N GLY A 64 10.81 -0.02 -17.32
CA GLY A 64 10.88 0.82 -18.51
C GLY A 64 9.51 1.21 -19.10
N PHE A 65 8.43 1.17 -18.30
CA PHE A 65 7.09 1.59 -18.72
C PHE A 65 6.97 3.09 -19.04
N TYR A 66 8.01 3.88 -18.73
CA TYR A 66 8.08 5.33 -18.95
C TYR A 66 8.79 5.76 -20.25
N ASN A 67 9.02 4.86 -21.21
CA ASN A 67 9.68 5.16 -22.49
C ASN A 67 8.70 5.50 -23.63
#